data_AF-A0A8X6Q6Z6-F1
#
_entry.id   AF-A0A8X6Q6Z6-F1
#
_cell.length_a   1.000
_cell.length_b   1.000
_cell.length_c   1.000
_cell.angle_alpha   90.00
_cell.angle_beta   90.00
_cell.angle_gamma   90.00
#
_symmetry.space_group_name_H-M   'P 1'
#
loop_
_entity.id
_entity.type
_entity.pdbx_description
1 polymer ?
#
loop_
_entity_poly.entity_id
_entity_poly.type
_entity_poly.pdbx_seq_one_letter_code
_entity_poly.pdbx_strand_id
1 'polypeptide(L)'
;MVALRGEITALSKQVERLSRDRSKNRFRRRYGIENVTADSLSRIASIEMPNPINYDEIAKSQESDLELQNLINNPQGLQLKKIVMPNSNIPLFCDLSTE
;
A
#
# COMPACT_ATOMS: atom_id res chain seq x y z
N MET A 1 28.52 -16.35 7.73
CA MET A 1 28.02 -17.54 8.46
C MET A 1 27.95 -17.34 9.97
N VAL A 2 28.97 -16.79 10.64
CA VAL A 2 28.98 -16.62 12.11
C VAL A 2 28.04 -15.52 12.62
N ALA A 3 27.93 -14.39 11.90
CA ALA A 3 27.06 -13.26 12.28
C ALA A 3 25.56 -13.64 12.29
N LEU A 4 25.08 -14.30 11.23
CA LEU A 4 23.71 -14.82 11.13
C LEU A 4 23.34 -15.80 12.26
N ARG A 5 24.31 -16.63 12.70
CA ARG A 5 24.13 -17.51 13.87
C ARG A 5 23.95 -16.71 15.17
N GLY A 6 24.65 -15.59 15.32
CA GLY A 6 24.53 -14.70 16.47
C GLY A 6 23.15 -14.06 16.56
N GLU A 7 22.63 -13.56 15.44
CA GLU A 7 21.30 -12.92 15.35
C GLU A 7 20.16 -13.90 15.66
N ILE A 8 20.21 -15.12 15.11
CA ILE A 8 19.22 -16.18 15.40
C ILE A 8 19.22 -16.52 16.90
N THR A 9 20.40 -16.59 17.52
CA THR A 9 20.53 -16.89 18.95
C THR A 9 19.97 -15.76 19.82
N ALA A 10 20.16 -14.50 19.41
CA ALA A 10 19.62 -13.34 20.11
C ALA A 10 18.09 -13.27 20.05
N LEU A 11 17.52 -13.50 18.86
CA LEU A 11 16.07 -13.55 18.65
C LEU A 11 15.41 -14.70 19.44
N SER A 12 16.03 -15.88 19.46
CA SER A 12 15.56 -17.02 20.25
C SER A 12 15.51 -16.69 21.75
N LYS A 13 16.57 -16.08 22.29
CA LYS A 13 16.60 -15.63 23.70
C LYS A 13 15.54 -14.57 24.01
N GLN A 14 15.22 -13.68 23.06
CA GLN A 14 14.19 -12.65 23.24
C GLN A 14 12.78 -13.25 23.30
N VAL A 15 12.47 -14.21 22.42
CA VAL A 15 11.19 -14.94 22.44
C VAL A 15 11.02 -15.70 23.76
N GLU A 16 12.08 -16.32 24.28
CA GLU A 16 12.03 -17.00 25.58
C GLU A 16 11.74 -16.03 26.74
N ARG A 17 12.34 -14.83 26.74
CA ARG A 17 12.08 -13.82 27.77
C ARG A 17 10.62 -13.36 27.74
N LEU A 18 10.09 -13.08 26.55
CA LEU A 18 8.68 -12.69 26.37
C LEU A 18 7.71 -13.81 26.76
N SER A 19 8.12 -15.07 26.63
CA SER A 19 7.31 -16.24 27.00
C SER A 19 7.28 -16.51 28.51
N ARG A 20 8.28 -16.03 29.27
CA ARG A 20 8.35 -16.20 30.73
C ARG A 20 7.42 -15.25 31.48
N ASP A 21 7.06 -14.11 30.91
CA ASP A 21 6.05 -13.19 31.45
C ASP A 21 4.63 -13.70 31.15
N ARG A 22 4.24 -14.79 31.81
CA ARG A 22 2.94 -15.46 31.61
C ARG A 22 1.74 -14.72 32.20
N SER A 23 1.95 -13.61 32.94
CA SER A 23 0.87 -12.92 33.63
C SER A 23 -0.06 -12.13 32.70
N LYS A 24 0.35 -11.87 31.43
CA LYS A 24 -0.41 -10.97 30.54
C LYS A 24 -0.69 -11.51 29.13
N ASN A 25 -0.01 -12.56 28.67
CA ASN A 25 -0.15 -13.04 27.30
C ASN A 25 -0.70 -14.47 27.21
N ARG A 26 -2.00 -14.61 26.90
CA ARG A 26 -2.61 -15.90 26.59
C ARG A 26 -2.50 -16.18 25.08
N PHE A 27 -1.42 -16.85 24.69
CA PHE A 27 -1.23 -17.32 23.30
C PHE A 27 -2.13 -18.53 23.02
N ARG A 28 -3.12 -18.36 22.14
CA ARG A 28 -3.95 -19.46 21.62
C ARG A 28 -3.59 -19.69 20.17
N ARG A 29 -3.25 -20.94 19.85
CA ARG A 29 -2.92 -21.36 18.50
C ARG A 29 -4.21 -21.55 17.71
N ARG A 30 -4.28 -20.94 16.52
CA ARG A 30 -5.41 -21.02 15.59
C ARG A 30 -4.86 -21.51 14.27
N TYR A 31 -5.54 -22.47 13.63
CA TYR A 31 -5.07 -23.10 12.41
C TYR A 31 -6.04 -22.84 11.26
N GLY A 32 -5.51 -22.79 10.03
CA GLY A 32 -6.29 -22.81 8.79
C GLY A 32 -7.39 -21.76 8.74
N ILE A 33 -8.63 -22.20 8.51
CA ILE A 33 -9.80 -21.36 8.26
C ILE A 33 -10.12 -20.39 9.43
N GLU A 34 -9.74 -20.74 10.66
CA GLU A 34 -9.98 -19.90 11.83
C GLU A 34 -9.00 -18.73 11.98
N ASN A 35 -7.99 -18.66 11.09
CA ASN A 35 -6.93 -17.66 11.06
C ASN A 35 -6.83 -16.93 9.71
N VAL A 36 -7.86 -17.04 8.86
CA VAL A 36 -7.85 -16.47 7.50
C VAL A 36 -7.60 -14.97 7.52
N THR A 37 -8.17 -14.22 8.48
CA THR A 37 -7.93 -12.78 8.57
C THR A 37 -6.45 -12.45 8.83
N ALA A 38 -5.78 -13.15 9.74
CA ALA A 38 -4.37 -12.94 10.00
C ALA A 38 -3.47 -13.44 8.85
N ASP A 39 -3.86 -14.52 8.17
CA ASP A 39 -3.17 -15.02 6.97
C ASP A 39 -3.33 -14.06 5.78
N SER A 40 -4.52 -13.48 5.57
CA SER A 40 -4.74 -12.49 4.53
C SER A 40 -3.99 -11.18 4.82
N LEU A 41 -4.05 -10.68 6.06
CA LEU A 41 -3.34 -9.45 6.44
C LEU A 41 -1.82 -9.62 6.41
N SER A 42 -1.27 -10.79 6.75
CA SER A 42 0.17 -11.04 6.65
C SER A 42 0.64 -11.03 5.19
N ARG A 43 -0.20 -11.49 4.24
CA ARG A 43 0.10 -11.46 2.81
C ARG A 43 0.03 -10.05 2.22
N ILE A 44 -0.83 -9.17 2.74
CA ILE A 44 -0.90 -7.77 2.30
C ILE A 44 0.42 -7.05 2.61
N ALA A 45 1.09 -7.38 3.72
CA ALA A 45 2.42 -6.83 4.02
C ALA A 45 3.50 -7.24 2.99
N SER A 46 3.23 -8.23 2.14
CA SER A 46 4.10 -8.64 1.04
C SER A 46 3.70 -8.02 -0.30
N ILE A 47 2.60 -7.26 -0.36
CA ILE A 47 2.20 -6.53 -1.57
C ILE A 47 3.02 -5.25 -1.61
N GLU A 48 4.17 -5.33 -2.26
CA GLU A 48 4.92 -4.15 -2.68
C GLU A 48 4.33 -3.67 -4.01
N MET A 49 3.99 -2.38 -4.09
CA MET A 49 3.63 -1.78 -5.37
C MET A 49 4.91 -1.77 -6.21
N PRO A 50 5.01 -2.59 -7.28
CA PRO A 50 6.30 -2.92 -7.90
C PRO A 50 7.02 -1.68 -8.42
N ASN A 51 6.25 -0.67 -8.84
CA ASN A 51 6.77 0.61 -9.30
C ASN A 51 5.98 1.75 -8.66
N PRO A 52 6.66 2.81 -8.18
CA PRO A 52 5.99 4.05 -7.79
C PRO A 52 5.25 4.65 -8.99
N ILE A 53 4.10 5.26 -8.74
CA ILE A 53 3.31 5.93 -9.77
C ILE A 53 4.10 7.14 -10.29
N ASN A 54 4.31 7.20 -11.61
CA ASN A 54 5.03 8.29 -12.26
C ASN A 54 4.05 9.38 -12.73
N TYR A 55 3.82 10.38 -11.88
CA TYR A 55 2.87 11.46 -12.20
C TYR A 55 3.32 12.36 -13.36
N ASP A 56 4.64 12.49 -13.62
CA ASP A 56 5.15 13.23 -14.78
C ASP A 56 4.71 12.60 -16.10
N GLU A 57 4.77 11.27 -16.18
CA GLU A 57 4.40 10.52 -17.37
C GLU A 57 2.89 10.57 -17.63
N ILE A 58 2.10 10.53 -16.56
CA ILE A 58 0.64 10.71 -16.65
C ILE A 58 0.31 12.12 -17.15
N ALA A 59 0.96 13.16 -16.60
CA ALA A 59 0.73 14.54 -17.03
C ALA A 59 1.02 14.73 -18.53
N LYS A 60 2.18 14.24 -18.98
CA LYS A 60 2.56 14.28 -20.41
C LYS A 60 1.55 13.55 -21.30
N SER A 61 1.09 12.39 -20.84
CA SER A 61 0.07 11.62 -21.59
C SER A 61 -1.23 12.41 -21.70
N GLN A 62 -1.71 12.99 -20.59
CA GLN A 62 -2.92 13.81 -20.54
C GLN A 62 -2.83 15.07 -21.42
N GLU A 63 -1.66 15.69 -21.54
CA GLU A 63 -1.47 16.86 -22.40
C GLU A 63 -1.71 16.53 -23.89
N SER A 64 -1.28 15.36 -24.33
CA SER A 64 -1.43 14.92 -25.73
C SER A 64 -2.73 14.18 -26.04
N ASP A 65 -3.55 13.88 -25.03
CA ASP A 65 -4.75 13.07 -25.16
C ASP A 65 -5.93 13.87 -25.74
N LEU A 66 -6.25 13.60 -27.01
CA LEU A 66 -7.34 14.26 -27.72
C LEU A 66 -8.74 13.95 -27.13
N GLU A 67 -8.94 12.74 -26.62
CA GLU A 67 -10.22 12.36 -26.01
C GLU A 67 -10.43 13.13 -24.72
N LEU A 68 -9.38 13.22 -23.89
CA LEU A 68 -9.42 14.02 -22.67
C LEU A 68 -9.68 15.51 -22.97
N GLN A 69 -9.05 16.09 -24.00
CA GLN A 69 -9.35 17.47 -24.41
C GLN A 69 -10.82 17.64 -24.82
N ASN A 70 -11.39 16.67 -25.54
CA ASN A 70 -12.80 16.71 -25.91
C ASN A 70 -13.71 16.64 -24.68
N LEU A 71 -13.40 15.80 -23.70
CA LEU A 71 -14.17 15.68 -22.45
C LEU A 71 -14.05 16.92 -21.55
N ILE A 72 -12.90 17.60 -21.56
CA ILE A 72 -12.71 18.88 -20.88
C ILE A 72 -13.58 19.96 -21.52
N ASN A 73 -13.62 20.01 -22.86
CA ASN A 73 -14.38 21.02 -23.60
C ASN A 73 -15.88 20.75 -23.63
N ASN A 74 -16.28 19.48 -23.57
CA ASN A 74 -17.67 19.04 -23.58
C ASN A 74 -17.93 18.03 -22.45
N PRO A 75 -18.06 18.52 -21.20
CA PRO A 75 -18.21 17.65 -20.04
C PRO A 75 -19.57 16.93 -20.08
N GLN A 76 -19.53 15.62 -20.37
CA GLN A 76 -20.69 14.73 -20.41
C GLN A 76 -21.03 14.21 -19.00
N GLY A 77 -21.31 15.10 -18.06
CA GLY A 77 -21.56 14.75 -16.64
C GLY A 77 -20.29 14.55 -15.80
N LEU A 78 -19.11 14.58 -16.41
CA LEU A 78 -17.83 14.53 -15.71
C LEU A 78 -17.46 15.89 -15.10
N GLN A 79 -16.82 15.88 -13.93
CA GLN A 79 -16.25 17.05 -13.27
C GLN A 79 -14.73 17.01 -13.28
N LEU A 80 -14.15 17.03 -14.49
CA LEU A 80 -12.71 17.03 -14.69
C LEU A 80 -12.06 18.32 -14.18
N LYS A 81 -11.18 18.21 -13.17
CA LYS A 81 -10.43 19.33 -12.60
C LYS A 81 -8.97 18.95 -12.41
N LYS A 82 -8.09 19.95 -12.48
CA LYS A 82 -6.68 19.77 -12.16
C LYS A 82 -6.50 19.68 -10.64
N ILE A 83 -5.93 18.58 -10.17
CA ILE A 83 -5.53 18.40 -8.76
C ILE A 83 -4.03 18.12 -8.67
N VAL A 84 -3.40 18.59 -7.59
CA VAL A 84 -1.99 18.31 -7.29
C VAL A 84 -1.92 17.01 -6.49
N MET A 85 -1.16 16.04 -6.99
CA MET A 85 -1.07 14.73 -6.36
C MET A 85 -0.25 14.76 -5.07
N PRO A 86 -0.58 13.93 -4.07
CA PRO A 86 0.27 13.77 -2.88
C PRO A 86 1.68 13.35 -3.29
N ASN A 87 2.70 14.00 -2.70
CA ASN A 87 4.12 13.77 -3.01
C ASN A 87 4.55 14.17 -4.44
N SER A 88 3.78 15.01 -5.13
CA SER A 88 4.13 15.59 -6.42
C SER A 88 3.64 17.04 -6.49
N ASN A 89 4.31 17.87 -7.30
CA ASN A 89 3.87 19.25 -7.59
C ASN A 89 3.21 19.36 -8.97
N ILE A 90 2.90 18.21 -9.59
CA ILE A 90 2.40 18.14 -10.97
C ILE A 90 0.87 18.08 -10.92
N PRO A 91 0.17 19.01 -11.58
CA PRO A 91 -1.28 18.97 -11.66
C PRO A 91 -1.76 17.95 -12.69
N LEU A 92 -2.70 17.09 -12.31
CA LEU A 92 -3.35 16.11 -13.19
C LEU A 92 -4.84 16.39 -13.29
N PHE A 93 -5.42 16.19 -14.47
CA PHE A 93 -6.88 16.17 -14.62
C PHE A 93 -7.45 14.91 -13.98
N CYS A 94 -8.40 15.09 -13.08
CA CYS A 94 -9.13 14.03 -12.41
C CYS A 94 -10.62 14.37 -12.36
N ASP A 95 -11.47 13.34 -12.47
CA ASP A 95 -12.89 13.52 -12.21
C ASP A 95 -13.12 13.59 -10.70
N LEU A 96 -13.83 14.65 -10.28
CA LEU A 96 -14.21 14.86 -8.89
C LEU A 96 -15.71 14.67 -8.66
N SER A 97 -16.41 14.10 -9.63
CA SER A 97 -17.78 13.65 -9.42
C SER A 97 -17.80 12.59 -8.30
N THR A 98 -18.81 12.64 -7.44
CA THR A 98 -18.99 11.72 -6.30
C THR A 98 -20.27 10.91 -6.43
N GLU A 99 -20.79 10.77 -7.66
CA GLU A 99 -22.04 10.06 -7.94
C GLU A 99 -21.91 8.55 -7.74
#